data_AF-A0AAW0CQ68-F1
#
_entry.id   AF-A0AAW0CQ68-F1
#
_cell.length_a   1.000
_cell.length_b   1.000
_cell.length_c   1.000
_cell.angle_alpha   90.00
_cell.angle_beta   90.00
_cell.angle_gamma   90.00
#
_symmetry.space_group_name_H-M   'P 1'
#
loop_
_entity.id
_entity.type
_entity.pdbx_description
1 polymer ?
#
loop_
_entity_poly.entity_id
_entity_poly.type
_entity_poly.pdbx_seq_one_letter_code
_entity_poly.pdbx_strand_id
1 'polypeptide(L)'
;LTWLVEHRRPITVTKYSGTLVHTSIRRDLASLTISAFAHYVFGDSGRRMLFADLQGTPTRVRGGDGVVLFDLMTHKEEGDSGVGDFGQDGINTFVQDHECNTVCSAL
;
A
#
# COMPACT_ATOMS: atom_id res chain seq x y z
N LEU A 1 28.97 -4.59 6.10
CA LEU A 1 27.66 -4.86 6.73
C LEU A 1 27.01 -3.50 6.98
N THR A 2 25.82 -3.27 6.45
CA THR A 2 25.11 -1.98 6.54
C THR A 2 23.69 -2.25 7.00
N TRP A 3 23.17 -1.42 7.91
CA TRP A 3 21.84 -1.56 8.49
C TRP A 3 21.00 -0.33 8.18
N LEU A 4 19.71 -0.52 7.92
CA LEU A 4 18.72 0.55 7.86
C LEU A 4 18.15 0.78 9.27
N VAL A 5 17.99 2.04 9.66
CA VAL A 5 17.49 2.44 10.98
C VAL A 5 16.39 3.48 10.81
N GLU A 6 15.29 3.31 11.53
CA GLU A 6 14.17 4.24 11.55
C GLU A 6 13.65 4.46 12.98
N HIS A 7 12.74 5.41 13.14
CA HIS A 7 12.13 5.72 14.44
C HIS A 7 11.31 4.54 14.96
N ARG A 8 11.47 4.21 16.25
CA ARG A 8 10.67 3.18 16.91
C ARG A 8 9.20 3.57 16.93
N ARG A 9 8.34 2.70 16.40
CA ARG A 9 6.88 2.89 16.34
C ARG A 9 6.15 2.22 17.52
N PRO A 10 4.91 2.63 17.82
CA PRO A 10 4.01 1.86 18.68
C PRO A 10 3.82 0.43 18.16
N ILE A 11 3.55 -0.51 19.07
CA ILE A 11 3.49 -1.95 18.76
C ILE A 11 2.29 -2.29 17.86
N THR A 12 1.25 -1.45 17.83
CA THR A 12 0.05 -1.72 17.05
C THR A 12 0.28 -1.48 15.56
N VAL A 13 0.21 -2.57 14.79
CA VAL A 13 0.30 -2.55 13.32
C VAL A 13 -1.04 -3.00 12.74
N THR A 14 -1.54 -2.24 11.78
CA THR A 14 -2.65 -2.65 10.92
C THR A 14 -2.10 -2.99 9.54
N LYS A 15 -2.36 -4.21 9.10
CA LYS A 15 -2.06 -4.65 7.73
C LYS A 15 -3.29 -4.42 6.86
N TYR A 16 -3.12 -3.70 5.76
CA TYR A 16 -4.18 -3.31 4.82
C TYR A 16 -4.15 -4.13 3.54
N SER A 17 -2.95 -4.51 3.06
CA SER A 17 -2.76 -5.47 1.97
C SER A 17 -1.56 -6.37 2.25
N GLY A 18 -1.48 -7.51 1.57
CA GLY A 18 -0.26 -8.30 1.46
C GLY A 18 0.58 -7.86 0.27
N THR A 19 1.68 -8.57 0.04
CA THR A 19 2.52 -8.38 -1.15
C THR A 19 1.78 -8.81 -2.41
N LEU A 20 1.19 -10.01 -2.44
CA LEU A 20 0.45 -10.55 -3.60
C LEU A 20 -1.06 -10.73 -3.33
N VAL A 21 -1.58 -10.06 -2.31
CA VAL A 21 -3.00 -10.13 -1.91
C VAL A 21 -3.49 -8.72 -1.67
N HIS A 22 -4.31 -8.19 -2.57
CA HIS A 22 -4.72 -6.77 -2.54
C HIS A 22 -6.19 -6.56 -2.15
N THR A 23 -6.92 -7.64 -1.86
CA THR A 23 -8.31 -7.58 -1.41
C THR A 23 -8.39 -6.89 -0.05
N SER A 24 -9.21 -5.84 0.04
CA SER A 24 -9.46 -5.15 1.31
C SER A 24 -10.47 -5.92 2.15
N ILE A 25 -10.00 -6.51 3.27
CA ILE A 25 -10.86 -7.23 4.21
C ILE A 25 -11.70 -6.25 5.05
N ARG A 26 -11.17 -5.04 5.29
CA ARG A 26 -11.75 -4.04 6.18
C ARG A 26 -12.47 -2.96 5.38
N ARG A 27 -13.68 -2.60 5.84
CA ARG A 27 -14.53 -1.60 5.17
C ARG A 27 -14.59 -0.26 5.91
N ASP A 28 -13.70 -0.03 6.88
CA ASP A 28 -13.56 1.28 7.51
C ASP A 28 -12.91 2.30 6.56
N LEU A 29 -13.19 3.59 6.77
CA LEU A 29 -12.76 4.66 5.86
C LEU A 29 -11.23 4.71 5.68
N ALA A 30 -10.45 4.42 6.73
CA ALA A 30 -8.99 4.39 6.64
C ALA A 30 -8.54 3.27 5.70
N SER A 31 -9.10 2.07 5.84
CA SER A 31 -8.80 0.92 4.98
C SER A 31 -9.22 1.16 3.53
N LEU A 32 -10.40 1.78 3.31
CA LEU A 32 -10.85 2.16 1.96
C LEU A 32 -9.93 3.22 1.33
N THR A 33 -9.49 4.21 2.12
CA THR A 33 -8.57 5.26 1.68
C THR A 33 -7.20 4.69 1.30
N ILE A 34 -6.67 3.74 2.08
CA ILE A 34 -5.37 3.12 1.82
C ILE A 34 -5.43 2.20 0.58
N SER A 35 -6.52 1.46 0.40
CA SER A 35 -6.78 0.71 -0.85
C SER A 35 -6.89 1.65 -2.06
N ALA A 36 -7.58 2.79 -1.91
CA ALA A 36 -7.67 3.79 -2.97
C ALA A 36 -6.32 4.48 -3.25
N PHE A 37 -5.44 4.61 -2.26
CA PHE A 37 -4.09 5.13 -2.46
C PHE A 37 -3.24 4.22 -3.36
N ALA A 38 -3.31 2.90 -3.18
CA ALA A 38 -2.66 1.95 -4.08
C ALA A 38 -3.20 2.09 -5.52
N HIS A 39 -4.53 2.22 -5.65
CA HIS A 39 -5.19 2.43 -6.94
C HIS A 39 -4.78 3.75 -7.61
N TYR A 40 -4.70 4.83 -6.83
CA TYR A 40 -4.23 6.13 -7.31
C TYR A 40 -2.81 6.01 -7.88
N VAL A 41 -1.87 5.40 -7.15
CA VAL A 41 -0.47 5.22 -7.62
C VAL A 41 -0.43 4.38 -8.90
N PHE A 42 -1.25 3.34 -8.99
CA PHE A 42 -1.39 2.55 -10.21
C PHE A 42 -1.87 3.38 -11.40
N GLY A 43 -2.91 4.21 -11.21
CA GLY A 43 -3.40 5.10 -12.26
C GLY A 43 -2.39 6.17 -12.67
N ASP A 44 -1.84 6.90 -11.68
CA ASP A 44 -0.94 8.04 -11.86
C ASP A 44 0.39 7.64 -12.52
N SER A 45 0.88 6.44 -12.24
CA SER A 45 2.07 5.90 -12.88
C SER A 45 1.86 5.39 -14.31
N GLY A 46 0.68 5.58 -14.90
CA GLY A 46 0.34 5.03 -16.21
C GLY A 46 0.25 3.50 -16.19
N ARG A 47 -0.16 2.92 -15.05
CA ARG A 47 -0.32 1.47 -14.82
C ARG A 47 0.98 0.67 -14.81
N ARG A 48 2.09 1.31 -14.48
CA ARG A 48 3.43 0.68 -14.51
C ARG A 48 4.00 0.39 -13.13
N MET A 49 3.40 0.92 -12.08
CA MET A 49 3.77 0.58 -10.71
C MET A 49 2.61 0.71 -9.73
N LEU A 50 2.70 0.03 -8.59
CA LEU A 50 1.77 0.17 -7.47
C LEU A 50 2.47 -0.09 -6.15
N PHE A 51 1.86 0.39 -5.06
CA PHE A 51 2.28 0.03 -3.71
C PHE A 51 1.54 -1.22 -3.21
N ALA A 52 2.30 -2.12 -2.61
CA ALA A 52 1.86 -3.39 -2.05
C ALA A 52 2.34 -3.53 -0.60
N ASP A 53 1.91 -4.60 0.07
CA ASP A 53 2.17 -4.88 1.48
C ASP A 53 1.90 -3.68 2.40
N LEU A 54 0.84 -2.93 2.11
CA LEU A 54 0.50 -1.70 2.82
C LEU A 54 0.15 -2.02 4.27
N GLN A 55 0.97 -1.50 5.18
CA GLN A 55 0.78 -1.60 6.61
C GLN A 55 1.13 -0.29 7.29
N GLY A 56 0.53 -0.05 8.44
CA GLY A 56 0.73 1.19 9.16
C GLY A 56 0.26 1.18 10.59
N THR A 57 0.61 2.24 11.30
CA THR A 57 0.20 2.47 12.68
C THR A 57 -0.65 3.74 12.75
N PRO A 58 -1.88 3.66 13.28
CA PRO A 58 -2.66 4.85 13.61
C PRO A 58 -1.92 5.71 14.64
N THR A 59 -1.73 6.99 14.34
CA THR A 59 -1.00 7.94 15.20
C THR A 59 -1.41 9.38 14.89
N ARG A 60 -0.91 10.33 15.69
CA ARG A 60 -1.09 11.76 15.41
C ARG A 60 -0.13 12.20 14.30
N VAL A 61 -0.68 12.60 13.16
CA VAL A 61 0.06 13.16 12.03
C VAL A 61 -0.30 14.64 11.92
N ARG A 62 0.70 15.53 12.08
CA ARG A 62 0.51 17.00 12.02
C ARG A 62 -0.61 17.53 12.93
N GLY A 63 -0.78 16.92 14.10
CA GLY A 63 -1.80 17.29 15.09
C GLY A 63 -3.18 16.64 14.91
N GLY A 64 -3.45 16.01 13.77
CA GLY A 64 -4.69 15.26 13.50
C GLY A 64 -4.51 13.75 13.64
N ASP A 65 -5.62 13.00 13.67
CA ASP A 65 -5.58 11.54 13.59
C ASP A 65 -5.17 11.13 12.16
N GLY A 66 -4.25 10.19 12.04
CA GLY A 66 -3.75 9.71 10.76
C GLY A 66 -3.10 8.34 10.88
N VAL A 67 -2.54 7.86 9.77
CA VAL A 67 -1.81 6.59 9.71
C VAL A 67 -0.42 6.88 9.15
N VAL A 68 0.62 6.39 9.82
CA VAL A 68 1.97 6.35 9.25
C VAL A 68 2.17 4.97 8.64
N LEU A 69 2.31 4.95 7.31
CA LEU A 69 2.65 3.75 6.55
C LEU A 69 4.17 3.50 6.62
N PHE A 70 4.56 2.23 6.58
CA PHE A 70 5.95 1.81 6.62
C PHE A 70 6.14 0.43 6.00
N ASP A 71 7.39 0.08 5.70
CA ASP A 71 7.77 -1.18 5.06
C ASP A 71 6.91 -1.51 3.82
N LEU A 72 6.59 -0.48 3.02
CA LEU A 72 5.82 -0.67 1.79
C LEU A 72 6.66 -1.44 0.79
N MET A 73 6.02 -2.35 0.07
CA MET A 73 6.58 -2.97 -1.12
C MET A 73 6.09 -2.23 -2.36
N THR A 74 6.84 -2.36 -3.45
CA THR A 74 6.44 -1.81 -4.75
C THR A 74 6.45 -2.95 -5.76
N HIS A 75 5.45 -2.95 -6.65
CA HIS A 75 5.53 -3.69 -7.90
C HIS A 75 5.74 -2.69 -9.01
N LYS A 76 6.78 -2.89 -9.80
CA LYS A 76 7.11 -2.05 -10.95
C LYS A 76 7.31 -2.96 -12.14
N GLU A 77 6.80 -2.59 -13.32
CA GLU A 77 6.85 -3.43 -14.53
C GLU A 77 8.24 -4.07 -14.78
N GLU A 78 9.32 -3.31 -14.56
CA GLU A 78 10.70 -3.79 -14.73
C GLU A 78 11.20 -4.75 -13.63
N GLY A 79 10.50 -4.87 -12.50
CA GLY A 79 10.88 -5.74 -11.38
C GLY A 79 12.12 -5.29 -10.60
N ASP A 80 12.49 -4.02 -10.71
CA ASP A 80 13.74 -3.45 -10.19
C ASP A 80 13.54 -2.50 -9.00
N SER A 81 12.34 -2.43 -8.41
CA SER A 81 12.03 -1.50 -7.32
C SER A 81 12.52 -1.96 -5.94
N GLY A 82 12.95 -3.22 -5.80
CA GLY A 82 13.60 -3.73 -4.60
C GLY A 82 13.17 -5.14 -4.22
N VAL A 83 13.45 -5.50 -2.96
CA VAL A 83 13.06 -6.81 -2.41
C VAL A 83 11.53 -6.90 -2.35
N GLY A 84 10.97 -8.02 -2.78
CA GLY A 84 9.51 -8.20 -2.81
C GLY A 84 8.80 -7.58 -4.01
N ASP A 85 9.55 -7.07 -4.99
CA ASP A 85 9.01 -6.69 -6.30
C ASP A 85 8.78 -7.95 -7.16
N PHE A 86 7.52 -8.23 -7.49
CA PHE A 86 7.11 -9.33 -8.37
C PHE A 86 6.82 -8.86 -9.80
N GLY A 87 7.20 -7.63 -10.15
CA GLY A 87 7.08 -7.12 -11.50
C GLY A 87 5.63 -7.05 -11.98
N GLN A 88 5.45 -7.40 -13.25
CA GLN A 88 4.14 -7.49 -13.88
C GLN A 88 3.21 -8.51 -13.20
N ASP A 89 3.73 -9.59 -12.62
CA ASP A 89 2.90 -10.58 -11.94
C ASP A 89 2.25 -9.99 -10.68
N GLY A 90 3.00 -9.21 -9.91
CA GLY A 90 2.45 -8.46 -8.76
C GLY A 90 1.46 -7.37 -9.19
N ILE A 91 1.65 -6.76 -10.36
CA ILE A 91 0.66 -5.83 -10.93
C ILE A 91 -0.62 -6.58 -11.32
N ASN A 92 -0.49 -7.77 -11.92
CA ASN A 92 -1.62 -8.58 -12.34
C ASN A 92 -2.46 -9.05 -11.14
N THR A 93 -1.83 -9.41 -10.02
CA THR A 93 -2.56 -9.76 -8.78
C THR A 93 -3.37 -8.57 -8.27
N PHE A 94 -2.82 -7.35 -8.32
CA PHE A 94 -3.58 -6.16 -7.95
C PHE A 94 -4.79 -5.94 -8.87
N VAL A 95 -4.61 -6.03 -10.19
CA VAL A 95 -5.71 -5.87 -11.15
C VAL A 95 -6.81 -6.91 -10.95
N GLN A 96 -6.44 -8.13 -10.55
CA GLN A 96 -7.38 -9.21 -10.25
C GLN A 96 -8.13 -9.01 -8.92
N ASP A 97 -7.42 -8.59 -7.87
CA ASP A 97 -7.95 -8.55 -6.50
C ASP A 97 -8.65 -7.23 -6.14
N HIS A 98 -8.28 -6.13 -6.80
CA HIS A 98 -8.71 -4.79 -6.40
C HIS A 98 -10.14 -4.50 -6.84
N GLU A 99 -11.01 -4.29 -5.86
CA GLU A 99 -12.35 -3.76 -6.08
C GLU A 99 -12.39 -2.26 -5.78
N CYS A 100 -12.78 -1.45 -6.76
CA CYS A 100 -12.95 -0.02 -6.56
C CYS A 100 -13.99 0.26 -5.47
N ASN A 101 -13.63 1.12 -4.52
CA ASN A 101 -14.50 1.54 -3.44
C ASN A 101 -14.98 3.00 -3.62
N THR A 102 -15.70 3.52 -2.63
CA THR A 102 -16.26 4.88 -2.65
C THR A 102 -15.18 5.96 -2.75
N VAL A 103 -14.00 5.76 -2.16
CA VAL A 103 -12.86 6.68 -2.27
C VAL A 103 -12.22 6.58 -3.65
N CYS A 104 -12.04 5.36 -4.20
CA CYS A 104 -11.55 5.16 -5.56
C CYS A 104 -12.40 5.91 -6.60
N SER A 105 -13.72 5.93 -6.41
CA SER A 105 -14.67 6.57 -7.34
C SER A 105 -14.62 8.10 -7.32
N ALA A 106 -13.93 8.67 -6.33
CA ALA A 106 -13.76 10.12 -6.15
C ALA A 106 -12.35 10.61 -6.51
N LEU A 107 -11.45 9.71 -6.95
CA LEU A 107 -10.13 10.04 -7.51
C LEU A 107 -10.28 10.66 -8.89
#